data_AF-A0A1Y3BFY2-F1
#
_entry.id   AF-A0A1Y3BFY2-F1
#
_cell.length_a   1.000
_cell.length_b   1.000
_cell.length_c   1.000
_cell.angle_alpha   90.00
_cell.angle_beta   90.00
_cell.angle_gamma   90.00
#
_symmetry.space_group_name_H-M   'P 1'
#
loop_
_entity.id
_entity.type
_entity.pdbx_description
1 polymer ?
#
loop_
_entity_poly.entity_id
_entity_poly.type
_entity_poly.pdbx_seq_one_letter_code
_entity_poly.pdbx_strand_id
1 'polypeptide(L)'
;MANQKPVEWVTSLLSRFEEQLPYRSGPQTSQTRVNVEQIKETLIQISKTKFSLVISGLTKTLHTVNEMFISQRSQIHSPIQPEFERNFYESQLLLLDTLEKCLSIQPKETTRYDETMNVKALLKEICHFIESSNDNIMAAQLKVLASKVLFSLSLNNFNAVFSRISARLQELSNTSEENMDFIDIELIQYINVDINRLLKLLLEINLKFRSLKKNAHYILLNNVEKAIWNWIETYPQEFMEYQCRPNEELSDCCDKLFEHLDLYAENNNKRKNYVWPLQILLLLLCPKVLEEIVNADSGAPFSSRHQRKRNFIENVKKSLVPHSSSKQLTESAAITCVKLCKASTYINILDSNNVIFTLVQSVINELKLLLFNTKPLIRSPTNLYNDVELMIECFVSIFRITPHNNEALKVC
;
A
#
# COMPACT_ATOMS: atom_id res chain seq x y z
N MET A 1 42.48 -20.04 -2.82
CA MET A 1 41.71 -21.27 -2.50
C MET A 1 40.77 -21.14 -1.28
N ALA A 2 40.95 -20.19 -0.35
CA ALA A 2 40.06 -20.05 0.82
C ALA A 2 38.67 -19.43 0.53
N ASN A 3 38.52 -18.65 -0.56
CA ASN A 3 37.25 -18.00 -0.92
C ASN A 3 36.24 -18.90 -1.67
N GLN A 4 36.63 -20.09 -2.16
CA GLN A 4 35.74 -20.98 -2.92
C GLN A 4 34.86 -21.85 -2.01
N LYS A 5 35.42 -22.37 -0.90
CA LYS A 5 34.68 -23.23 0.05
C LYS A 5 33.40 -22.56 0.60
N PRO A 6 33.39 -21.27 0.98
CA PRO A 6 32.16 -20.62 1.45
C PRO A 6 31.07 -20.51 0.39
N VAL A 7 31.43 -20.38 -0.89
CA VAL A 7 30.44 -20.29 -1.99
C VAL A 7 29.80 -21.65 -2.24
N GLU A 8 30.61 -22.70 -2.31
CA GLU A 8 30.13 -24.08 -2.49
C GLU A 8 29.16 -24.49 -1.39
N TRP A 9 29.45 -24.13 -0.13
CA TRP A 9 28.59 -24.45 1.01
C TRP A 9 27.22 -23.78 0.91
N VAL A 10 27.17 -22.51 0.51
CA VAL A 10 25.90 -21.80 0.31
C VAL A 10 25.10 -22.41 -0.83
N THR A 11 25.77 -22.76 -1.94
CA THR A 11 25.14 -23.43 -3.07
C THR A 11 24.58 -24.81 -2.67
N SER A 12 25.33 -25.62 -1.93
CA SER A 12 24.85 -26.90 -1.41
C SER A 12 23.67 -26.74 -0.46
N LEU A 13 23.68 -25.70 0.40
CA LEU A 13 22.57 -25.43 1.30
C LEU A 13 21.30 -25.00 0.54
N LEU A 14 21.44 -24.17 -0.50
CA LEU A 14 20.34 -23.79 -1.39
C LEU A 14 19.78 -24.99 -2.13
N SER A 15 20.62 -25.88 -2.66
CA SER A 15 20.19 -27.13 -3.31
C SER A 15 19.40 -28.01 -2.34
N ARG A 16 19.90 -28.16 -1.10
CA ARG A 16 19.20 -28.94 -0.07
C ARG A 16 17.88 -28.30 0.35
N PHE A 17 17.80 -26.98 0.36
CA PHE A 17 16.55 -26.26 0.60
C PHE A 17 15.53 -26.56 -0.51
N GLU A 18 15.96 -26.42 -1.77
CA GLU A 18 15.13 -26.69 -2.95
C GLU A 18 14.61 -28.13 -3.00
N GLU A 19 15.48 -29.11 -2.74
CA GLU A 19 15.10 -30.54 -2.71
C GLU A 19 14.04 -30.87 -1.67
N GLN A 20 13.99 -30.10 -0.57
CA GLN A 20 13.03 -30.28 0.51
C GLN A 20 11.77 -29.42 0.35
N LEU A 21 11.64 -28.63 -0.72
CA LEU A 21 10.41 -27.90 -0.97
C LEU A 21 9.28 -28.86 -1.37
N PRO A 22 8.03 -28.64 -0.89
CA PRO A 22 6.89 -29.54 -1.12
C PRO A 22 6.66 -29.93 -2.58
N TYR A 23 6.95 -29.05 -3.55
CA TYR A 23 6.77 -29.36 -4.98
C TYR A 23 7.69 -30.48 -5.49
N ARG A 24 8.83 -30.73 -4.83
CA ARG A 24 9.75 -31.85 -5.11
C ARG A 24 9.60 -32.99 -4.12
N SER A 25 9.55 -32.69 -2.83
CA SER A 25 9.53 -33.70 -1.77
C SER A 25 8.16 -34.36 -1.56
N GLY A 26 7.09 -33.73 -2.06
CA GLY A 26 5.73 -34.08 -1.71
C GLY A 26 5.34 -33.65 -0.28
N PRO A 27 4.26 -34.24 0.28
CA PRO A 27 3.72 -33.86 1.58
C PRO A 27 4.75 -33.94 2.70
N GLN A 28 4.87 -32.86 3.47
CA GLN A 28 5.88 -32.81 4.52
C GLN A 28 5.46 -33.53 5.80
N THR A 29 6.28 -34.50 6.21
CA THR A 29 6.29 -35.09 7.56
C THR A 29 6.72 -34.07 8.63
N SER A 30 6.45 -34.35 9.91
CA SER A 30 6.92 -33.50 11.02
C SER A 30 8.44 -33.29 11.00
N GLN A 31 9.21 -34.34 10.69
CA GLN A 31 10.67 -34.26 10.64
C GLN A 31 11.17 -33.39 9.48
N THR A 32 10.57 -33.52 8.29
CA THR A 32 10.95 -32.70 7.13
C THR A 32 10.64 -31.23 7.35
N ARG A 33 9.53 -30.90 8.03
CA ARG A 33 9.19 -29.50 8.38
C ARG A 33 10.25 -28.87 9.28
N VAL A 34 10.68 -29.59 10.31
CA VAL A 34 11.74 -29.13 11.22
C VAL A 34 13.05 -28.92 10.46
N ASN A 35 13.42 -29.85 9.58
CA ASN A 35 14.63 -29.73 8.77
C ASN A 35 14.59 -28.52 7.83
N VAL A 36 13.45 -28.27 7.17
CA VAL A 36 13.27 -27.11 6.28
C VAL A 36 13.38 -25.79 7.04
N GLU A 37 12.75 -25.69 8.22
CA GLU A 37 12.86 -24.50 9.06
C GLU A 37 14.30 -24.27 9.56
N GLN A 38 15.04 -25.33 9.90
CA GLN A 38 16.47 -25.21 10.25
C GLN A 38 17.33 -24.72 9.08
N ILE A 39 17.10 -25.25 7.87
CA ILE A 39 17.82 -24.82 6.66
C ILE A 39 17.51 -23.36 6.35
N LYS A 40 16.24 -22.98 6.42
CA LYS A 40 15.77 -21.61 6.25
C LYS A 40 16.41 -20.65 7.24
N GLU A 41 16.41 -20.97 8.53
CA GLU A 41 17.06 -20.14 9.55
C GLU A 41 18.57 -20.00 9.27
N THR A 42 19.21 -21.09 8.83
CA THR A 42 20.63 -21.07 8.43
C THR A 42 20.86 -20.16 7.22
N LEU A 43 20.01 -20.23 6.20
CA LEU A 43 20.08 -19.34 5.02
C LEU A 43 19.92 -17.87 5.42
N ILE A 44 18.98 -17.57 6.33
CA ILE A 44 18.76 -16.23 6.87
C ILE A 44 20.03 -15.74 7.57
N GLN A 45 20.63 -16.53 8.46
CA GLN A 45 21.87 -16.12 9.15
C GLN A 45 23.04 -15.92 8.18
N ILE A 46 23.19 -16.79 7.18
CA ILE A 46 24.24 -16.66 6.16
C ILE A 46 24.02 -15.43 5.28
N SER A 47 22.77 -15.05 5.00
CA SER A 47 22.45 -13.88 4.17
C SER A 47 23.07 -12.58 4.70
N LYS A 48 23.31 -12.47 6.01
CA LYS A 48 24.01 -11.33 6.62
C LYS A 48 25.44 -11.12 6.09
N THR A 49 26.10 -12.18 5.63
CA THR A 49 27.48 -12.13 5.13
C THR A 49 27.60 -12.44 3.64
N LYS A 50 26.68 -13.23 3.09
CA LYS A 50 26.65 -13.67 1.69
C LYS A 50 25.33 -13.31 1.00
N PHE A 51 24.83 -12.11 1.27
CA PHE A 51 23.52 -11.61 0.83
C PHE A 51 23.24 -11.87 -0.66
N SER A 52 24.08 -11.35 -1.55
CA SER A 52 23.89 -11.47 -3.00
C SER A 52 23.77 -12.92 -3.48
N LEU A 53 24.56 -13.85 -2.90
CA LEU A 53 24.53 -15.26 -3.28
C LEU A 53 23.24 -15.95 -2.81
N VAL A 54 22.82 -15.69 -1.56
CA VAL A 54 21.58 -16.25 -1.00
C VAL A 54 20.36 -15.73 -1.75
N ILE A 55 20.25 -14.41 -1.95
CA ILE A 55 19.14 -13.80 -2.68
C ILE A 55 19.09 -14.32 -4.12
N SER A 56 20.22 -14.34 -4.84
CA SER A 56 20.26 -14.86 -6.21
C SER A 56 19.82 -16.33 -6.28
N GLY A 57 20.25 -17.16 -5.33
CA GLY A 57 19.86 -18.56 -5.23
C GLY A 57 18.36 -18.74 -5.00
N LEU A 58 17.81 -18.08 -3.98
CA LEU A 58 16.39 -18.13 -3.65
C LEU A 58 15.51 -17.59 -4.79
N THR A 59 15.92 -16.50 -5.45
CA THR A 59 15.22 -15.95 -6.62
C THR A 59 15.23 -16.93 -7.80
N LYS A 60 16.34 -17.62 -8.06
CA LYS A 60 16.42 -18.65 -9.12
C LYS A 60 15.50 -19.83 -8.81
N THR A 61 15.51 -20.34 -7.58
CA THR A 61 14.61 -21.42 -7.18
C THR A 61 13.15 -20.99 -7.29
N LEU A 62 12.80 -19.77 -6.87
CA LEU A 62 11.45 -19.21 -7.05
C LEU A 62 11.02 -19.15 -8.51
N HIS A 63 11.91 -18.66 -9.38
CA HIS A 63 11.67 -18.63 -10.82
C HIS A 63 11.43 -20.04 -11.39
N THR A 64 12.27 -21.02 -11.03
CA THR A 64 12.09 -22.42 -11.46
C THR A 64 10.76 -23.00 -10.98
N VAL A 65 10.38 -22.75 -9.73
CA VAL A 65 9.08 -23.21 -9.19
C VAL A 65 7.91 -22.58 -9.97
N ASN A 66 8.00 -21.29 -10.29
CA ASN A 66 6.98 -20.58 -11.08
C ASN A 66 6.87 -21.13 -12.51
N GLU A 67 7.99 -21.31 -13.21
CA GLU A 67 7.98 -21.88 -14.56
C GLU A 67 7.40 -23.29 -14.59
N MET A 68 7.79 -24.14 -13.63
CA MET A 68 7.25 -25.49 -13.50
C MET A 68 5.74 -25.46 -13.23
N PHE A 69 5.27 -24.58 -12.34
CA PHE A 69 3.85 -24.43 -12.02
C PHE A 69 3.03 -24.02 -13.24
N ILE A 70 3.49 -23.00 -13.98
CA ILE A 70 2.84 -22.52 -15.20
C ILE A 70 2.82 -23.64 -16.25
N SER A 71 3.95 -24.30 -16.48
CA SER A 71 4.06 -25.38 -17.47
C SER A 71 3.08 -26.52 -17.19
N GLN A 72 2.86 -26.88 -15.92
CA GLN A 72 1.92 -27.92 -15.55
C GLN A 72 0.46 -27.48 -15.73
N ARG A 73 0.12 -26.21 -15.46
CA ARG A 73 -1.25 -25.69 -15.71
C ARG A 73 -1.57 -25.60 -17.20
N SER A 74 -0.56 -25.38 -18.04
CA SER A 74 -0.73 -25.29 -19.50
C SER A 74 -0.88 -26.65 -20.20
N GLN A 75 -0.63 -27.78 -19.52
CA GLN A 75 -0.82 -29.11 -20.12
C GLN A 75 -2.32 -29.44 -20.21
N ILE A 76 -2.87 -29.30 -21.41
CA ILE A 76 -4.30 -29.34 -21.78
C ILE A 76 -5.02 -30.67 -21.43
N HIS A 77 -4.32 -31.72 -21.01
CA HIS A 77 -4.89 -33.08 -20.87
C HIS A 77 -5.11 -33.61 -19.45
N SER A 78 -4.81 -32.84 -18.40
CA SER A 78 -5.36 -33.13 -17.06
C SER A 78 -5.28 -31.91 -16.15
N PRO A 79 -6.35 -31.57 -15.41
CA PRO A 79 -6.25 -30.60 -14.34
C PRO A 79 -5.19 -31.10 -13.33
N ILE A 80 -4.30 -30.20 -12.89
CA ILE A 80 -3.36 -30.49 -11.79
C ILE A 80 -4.19 -31.03 -10.62
N GLN A 81 -3.79 -32.17 -10.05
CA GLN A 81 -4.47 -32.67 -8.85
C GLN A 81 -4.31 -31.62 -7.75
N PRO A 82 -5.37 -31.29 -6.98
CA PRO A 82 -5.35 -30.23 -5.98
C PRO A 82 -4.17 -30.32 -4.98
N GLU A 83 -3.72 -31.54 -4.69
CA GLU A 83 -2.57 -31.80 -3.82
C GLU A 83 -1.24 -31.30 -4.41
N PHE A 84 -1.03 -31.48 -5.72
CA PHE A 84 0.16 -30.94 -6.40
C PHE A 84 0.12 -29.42 -6.47
N GLU A 85 -1.04 -28.83 -6.78
CA GLU A 85 -1.19 -27.37 -6.81
C GLU A 85 -0.86 -26.77 -5.45
N ARG A 86 -1.36 -27.38 -4.37
CA ARG A 86 -1.06 -27.01 -2.99
C ARG A 86 0.44 -27.05 -2.69
N ASN A 87 1.15 -28.09 -3.15
CA ASN A 87 2.59 -28.21 -2.94
C ASN A 87 3.37 -27.07 -3.61
N PHE A 88 2.92 -26.56 -4.76
CA PHE A 88 3.51 -25.37 -5.39
C PHE A 88 3.27 -24.11 -4.54
N TYR A 89 2.03 -23.86 -4.11
CA TYR A 89 1.73 -22.73 -3.22
C TYR A 89 2.55 -22.77 -1.93
N GLU A 90 2.63 -23.92 -1.26
CA GLU A 90 3.43 -24.08 -0.03
C GLU A 90 4.93 -23.84 -0.27
N SER A 91 5.45 -24.27 -1.43
CA SER A 91 6.85 -24.02 -1.81
C SER A 91 7.11 -22.53 -2.07
N GLN A 92 6.22 -21.86 -2.80
CA GLN A 92 6.30 -20.43 -3.07
C GLN A 92 6.19 -19.62 -1.77
N LEU A 93 5.31 -20.01 -0.84
CA LEU A 93 5.19 -19.38 0.49
C LEU A 93 6.50 -19.50 1.29
N LEU A 94 7.12 -20.68 1.34
CA LEU A 94 8.40 -20.87 2.03
C LEU A 94 9.52 -20.03 1.43
N LEU A 95 9.59 -19.96 0.10
CA LEU A 95 10.58 -19.15 -0.61
C LEU A 95 10.39 -17.66 -0.35
N LEU A 96 9.16 -17.15 -0.47
CA LEU A 96 8.85 -15.73 -0.23
C LEU A 96 9.09 -15.35 1.24
N ASP A 97 8.74 -16.20 2.21
CA ASP A 97 9.00 -15.95 3.65
C ASP A 97 10.50 -15.90 3.94
N THR A 98 11.27 -16.80 3.33
CA THR A 98 12.73 -16.81 3.48
C THR A 98 13.35 -15.56 2.84
N LEU A 99 12.89 -15.17 1.65
CA LEU A 99 13.33 -13.96 0.95
C LEU A 99 13.04 -12.70 1.76
N GLU A 100 11.81 -12.56 2.28
CA GLU A 100 11.41 -11.44 3.14
C GLU A 100 12.36 -11.28 4.32
N LYS A 101 12.57 -12.37 5.07
CA LYS A 101 13.46 -12.37 6.25
C LYS A 101 14.90 -12.02 5.90
N CYS A 102 15.42 -12.50 4.77
CA CYS A 102 16.76 -12.16 4.30
C CYS A 102 16.89 -10.67 3.95
N LEU A 103 15.88 -10.10 3.27
CA LEU A 103 15.87 -8.68 2.88
C LEU A 103 15.73 -7.76 4.09
N SER A 104 14.91 -8.15 5.07
CA SER A 104 14.65 -7.38 6.30
C SER A 104 15.89 -7.23 7.20
N ILE A 105 16.90 -8.10 7.04
CA ILE A 105 18.18 -8.03 7.76
C ILE A 105 19.36 -7.60 6.88
N GLN A 106 19.08 -7.10 5.67
CA GLN A 106 20.12 -6.69 4.73
C GLN A 106 21.03 -5.61 5.36
N PRO A 107 22.36 -5.81 5.37
CA PRO A 107 23.30 -4.80 5.85
C PRO A 107 23.36 -3.57 4.92
N LYS A 108 23.50 -2.37 5.50
CA LYS A 108 23.43 -1.08 4.77
C LYS A 108 24.58 -0.82 3.78
N GLU A 109 25.66 -1.60 3.81
CA GLU A 109 26.94 -1.27 3.13
C GLU A 109 27.28 -2.14 1.91
N THR A 110 26.33 -2.85 1.29
CA THR A 110 26.70 -3.89 0.31
C THR A 110 26.56 -3.57 -1.17
N THR A 111 26.18 -2.35 -1.58
CA THR A 111 25.85 -2.02 -2.98
C THR A 111 26.94 -2.41 -3.98
N ARG A 112 26.81 -3.62 -4.53
CA ARG A 112 27.64 -4.21 -5.59
C ARG A 112 26.78 -4.38 -6.84
N TYR A 113 27.39 -4.30 -8.01
CA TYR A 113 26.71 -4.45 -9.30
C TYR A 113 25.82 -5.71 -9.39
N ASP A 114 26.29 -6.84 -8.86
CA ASP A 114 25.54 -8.11 -8.81
C ASP A 114 24.19 -7.98 -8.10
N GLU A 115 24.09 -7.09 -7.10
CA GLU A 115 22.84 -6.85 -6.37
C GLU A 115 21.79 -6.18 -7.25
N THR A 116 22.17 -5.31 -8.18
CA THR A 116 21.22 -4.64 -9.08
C THR A 116 20.56 -5.63 -10.05
N MET A 117 21.30 -6.62 -10.55
CA MET A 117 20.72 -7.70 -11.37
C MET A 117 19.80 -8.61 -10.55
N ASN A 118 20.20 -8.96 -9.33
CA ASN A 118 19.35 -9.73 -8.43
C ASN A 118 18.05 -9.01 -8.07
N VAL A 119 18.10 -7.71 -7.78
CA VAL A 119 16.90 -6.89 -7.52
C VAL A 119 15.96 -6.90 -8.71
N LYS A 120 16.47 -6.73 -9.95
CA LYS A 120 15.63 -6.77 -11.16
C LYS A 120 14.99 -8.14 -11.37
N ALA A 121 15.75 -9.22 -11.17
CA ALA A 121 15.24 -10.58 -11.29
C ALA A 121 14.15 -10.86 -10.25
N LEU A 122 14.41 -10.52 -8.99
CA LEU A 122 13.43 -10.70 -7.92
C LEU A 122 12.18 -9.87 -8.16
N LEU A 123 12.32 -8.59 -8.55
CA LEU A 123 11.19 -7.71 -8.81
C LEU A 123 10.29 -8.26 -9.93
N LYS A 124 10.85 -8.91 -10.96
CA LYS A 124 10.08 -9.59 -12.01
C LYS A 124 9.21 -10.71 -11.42
N GLU A 125 9.77 -11.56 -10.56
CA GLU A 125 9.03 -12.65 -9.91
C GLU A 125 7.94 -12.10 -8.97
N ILE A 126 8.23 -11.04 -8.22
CA ILE A 126 7.26 -10.42 -7.30
C ILE A 126 6.06 -9.82 -8.05
N CYS A 127 6.28 -9.21 -9.22
CA CYS A 127 5.18 -8.70 -10.05
C CYS A 127 4.18 -9.79 -10.44
N HIS A 128 4.63 -11.02 -10.70
CA HIS A 128 3.75 -12.15 -11.05
C HIS A 128 2.75 -12.49 -9.93
N PHE A 129 3.20 -12.43 -8.67
CA PHE A 129 2.34 -12.67 -7.51
C PHE A 129 1.38 -11.50 -7.24
N ILE A 130 1.79 -10.27 -7.57
CA ILE A 130 0.94 -9.09 -7.40
C ILE A 130 -0.21 -9.08 -8.42
N GLU A 131 0.06 -9.51 -9.66
CA GLU A 131 -0.94 -9.62 -10.74
C GLU A 131 -2.01 -10.69 -10.48
N SER A 132 -1.66 -11.74 -9.74
CA SER A 132 -2.54 -12.90 -9.51
C SER A 132 -3.89 -12.51 -8.89
N SER A 133 -4.99 -13.10 -9.39
CA SER A 133 -6.33 -12.83 -8.88
C SER A 133 -6.51 -13.37 -7.46
N ASN A 134 -7.32 -12.67 -6.66
CA ASN A 134 -7.60 -13.04 -5.25
C ASN A 134 -8.63 -14.17 -5.13
N ASP A 135 -8.86 -14.96 -6.18
CA ASP A 135 -9.94 -15.96 -6.23
C ASP A 135 -9.64 -17.20 -5.35
N ASN A 136 -8.37 -17.42 -5.01
CA ASN A 136 -7.91 -18.51 -4.15
C ASN A 136 -7.25 -17.94 -2.89
N ILE A 137 -7.59 -18.49 -1.72
CA ILE A 137 -7.00 -18.14 -0.42
C ILE A 137 -5.46 -18.25 -0.45
N MET A 138 -4.93 -19.28 -1.10
CA MET A 138 -3.47 -19.46 -1.21
C MET A 138 -2.82 -18.39 -2.09
N ALA A 139 -3.48 -17.99 -3.20
CA ALA A 139 -3.01 -16.89 -4.04
C ALA A 139 -3.04 -15.55 -3.29
N ALA A 140 -4.09 -15.31 -2.48
CA ALA A 140 -4.17 -14.14 -1.62
C ALA A 140 -3.03 -14.11 -0.58
N GLN A 141 -2.71 -15.25 0.04
CA GLN A 141 -1.56 -15.36 0.96
C GLN A 141 -0.23 -15.10 0.28
N LEU A 142 -0.02 -15.62 -0.94
CA LEU A 142 1.17 -15.32 -1.74
C LEU A 142 1.28 -13.84 -2.04
N LYS A 143 0.19 -13.18 -2.44
CA LYS A 143 0.17 -11.74 -2.71
C LYS A 143 0.54 -10.93 -1.47
N VAL A 144 0.01 -11.29 -0.30
CA VAL A 144 0.37 -10.66 0.99
C VAL A 144 1.85 -10.86 1.33
N LEU A 145 2.42 -12.04 1.05
CA LEU A 145 3.82 -12.29 1.36
C LEU A 145 4.74 -11.62 0.33
N ALA A 146 4.37 -11.62 -0.94
CA ALA A 146 5.08 -10.93 -2.02
C ALA A 146 5.10 -9.40 -1.79
N SER A 147 4.02 -8.82 -1.26
CA SER A 147 4.03 -7.40 -0.89
C SER A 147 4.99 -7.09 0.25
N LYS A 148 5.11 -7.98 1.25
CA LYS A 148 6.13 -7.86 2.30
C LYS A 148 7.56 -7.98 1.74
N VAL A 149 7.80 -8.92 0.83
CA VAL A 149 9.08 -9.02 0.12
C VAL A 149 9.38 -7.72 -0.63
N LEU A 150 8.41 -7.14 -1.34
CA LEU A 150 8.59 -5.87 -2.04
C LEU A 150 8.91 -4.72 -1.09
N PHE A 151 8.19 -4.64 0.03
CA PHE A 151 8.42 -3.64 1.06
C PHE A 151 9.86 -3.73 1.59
N SER A 152 10.30 -4.93 2.00
CA SER A 152 11.67 -5.15 2.50
C SER A 152 12.73 -4.90 1.43
N LEU A 153 12.48 -5.28 0.17
CA LEU A 153 13.38 -4.99 -0.96
C LEU A 153 13.57 -3.48 -1.14
N SER A 154 12.49 -2.72 -1.06
CA SER A 154 12.48 -1.28 -1.30
C SER A 154 13.12 -0.46 -0.17
N LEU A 155 13.32 -1.03 1.03
CA LEU A 155 14.06 -0.37 2.11
C LEU A 155 15.46 0.08 1.66
N ASN A 156 16.20 -0.81 1.00
CA ASN A 156 17.56 -0.53 0.52
C ASN A 156 17.64 -0.30 -0.99
N ASN A 157 16.63 -0.74 -1.76
CA ASN A 157 16.65 -0.69 -3.22
C ASN A 157 15.54 0.18 -3.81
N PHE A 158 15.11 1.22 -3.07
CA PHE A 158 14.02 2.11 -3.48
C PHE A 158 14.21 2.63 -4.91
N ASN A 159 15.39 3.13 -5.27
CA ASN A 159 15.62 3.70 -6.60
C ASN A 159 15.39 2.69 -7.73
N ALA A 160 15.74 1.42 -7.53
CA ALA A 160 15.53 0.38 -8.55
C ALA A 160 14.03 0.10 -8.77
N VAL A 161 13.26 0.00 -7.68
CA VAL A 161 11.81 -0.20 -7.75
C VAL A 161 11.12 1.06 -8.31
N PHE A 162 11.53 2.23 -7.84
CA PHE A 162 11.01 3.52 -8.29
C PHE A 162 11.29 3.78 -9.77
N SER A 163 12.48 3.46 -10.28
CA SER A 163 12.79 3.58 -11.71
C SER A 163 11.86 2.73 -12.57
N ARG A 164 11.42 1.56 -12.09
CA ARG A 164 10.43 0.73 -12.78
C ARG A 164 9.04 1.38 -12.81
N ILE A 165 8.59 1.91 -11.67
CA ILE A 165 7.32 2.66 -11.56
C ILE A 165 7.33 3.90 -12.47
N SER A 166 8.40 4.69 -12.42
CA SER A 166 8.57 5.90 -13.25
C SER A 166 8.63 5.57 -14.74
N ALA A 167 9.34 4.51 -15.14
CA ALA A 167 9.34 4.04 -16.53
C ALA A 167 7.93 3.66 -17.01
N ARG A 168 7.15 2.96 -16.19
CA ARG A 168 5.76 2.62 -16.53
C ARG A 168 4.87 3.86 -16.61
N LEU A 169 4.99 4.80 -15.67
CA LEU A 169 4.27 6.08 -15.72
C LEU A 169 4.59 6.85 -17.00
N GLN A 170 5.86 6.87 -17.40
CA GLN A 170 6.32 7.51 -18.63
C GLN A 170 5.71 6.85 -19.87
N GLU A 171 5.69 5.51 -19.93
CA GLU A 171 5.05 4.77 -21.02
C GLU A 171 3.55 5.09 -21.10
N LEU A 172 2.83 4.98 -19.98
CA LEU A 172 1.39 5.27 -19.90
C LEU A 172 1.04 6.73 -20.24
N SER A 173 1.98 7.66 -20.07
CA SER A 173 1.81 9.07 -20.43
C SER A 173 1.97 9.36 -21.92
N ASN A 174 2.65 8.48 -22.67
CA ASN A 174 2.94 8.65 -24.09
C ASN A 174 2.08 7.75 -24.99
N THR A 175 1.55 6.66 -24.44
CA THR A 175 0.89 5.60 -25.22
C THR A 175 -0.56 5.95 -25.60
N SER A 176 -0.93 5.66 -26.85
CA SER A 176 -2.29 5.79 -27.38
C SER A 176 -3.12 4.50 -27.28
N GLU A 177 -2.55 3.39 -26.82
CA GLU A 177 -3.22 2.10 -26.60
C GLU A 177 -4.11 2.11 -25.34
N GLU A 178 -5.20 1.34 -25.33
CA GLU A 178 -6.17 1.29 -24.22
C GLU A 178 -6.01 0.04 -23.32
N ASN A 179 -5.34 -1.01 -23.80
CA ASN A 179 -5.19 -2.31 -23.12
C ASN A 179 -3.79 -2.49 -22.51
N MET A 180 -3.33 -1.50 -21.75
CA MET A 180 -2.04 -1.60 -21.05
C MET A 180 -2.18 -2.31 -19.71
N ASP A 181 -1.15 -3.05 -19.30
CA ASP A 181 -1.04 -3.52 -17.92
C ASP A 181 -0.67 -2.37 -16.96
N PHE A 182 -1.05 -2.53 -15.69
CA PHE A 182 -0.81 -1.51 -14.65
C PHE A 182 -0.05 -2.09 -13.44
N ILE A 183 0.55 -3.27 -13.58
CA ILE A 183 1.16 -4.02 -12.47
C ILE A 183 2.27 -3.19 -11.82
N ASP A 184 3.10 -2.52 -12.64
CA ASP A 184 4.19 -1.70 -12.13
C ASP A 184 3.66 -0.45 -11.38
N ILE A 185 2.46 0.04 -11.69
CA ILE A 185 1.80 1.12 -10.95
C ILE A 185 1.26 0.62 -9.61
N GLU A 186 0.77 -0.62 -9.55
CA GLU A 186 0.31 -1.23 -8.30
C GLU A 186 1.41 -1.40 -7.26
N LEU A 187 2.69 -1.45 -7.67
CA LEU A 187 3.83 -1.52 -6.76
C LEU A 187 3.87 -0.34 -5.78
N ILE A 188 3.33 0.82 -6.18
CA ILE A 188 3.29 2.05 -5.35
C ILE A 188 2.70 1.78 -3.96
N GLN A 189 1.66 0.93 -3.85
CA GLN A 189 1.01 0.67 -2.56
C GLN A 189 1.84 -0.23 -1.63
N TYR A 190 2.86 -0.94 -2.13
CA TYR A 190 3.59 -1.95 -1.37
C TYR A 190 5.06 -1.58 -1.11
N ILE A 191 5.54 -0.46 -1.65
CA ILE A 191 6.90 0.01 -1.40
C ILE A 191 6.99 0.73 -0.04
N ASN A 192 8.17 0.66 0.55
CA ASN A 192 8.55 1.42 1.73
C ASN A 192 8.84 2.88 1.32
N VAL A 193 8.01 3.79 1.82
CA VAL A 193 8.05 5.21 1.52
C VAL A 193 8.26 5.98 2.82
N ASP A 194 9.41 6.64 2.96
CA ASP A 194 9.66 7.72 3.93
C ASP A 194 9.25 9.07 3.33
N ILE A 195 9.33 10.16 4.10
CA ILE A 195 8.95 11.49 3.62
C ILE A 195 9.66 11.94 2.33
N ASN A 196 10.94 11.63 2.15
CA ASN A 196 11.71 12.03 0.97
C ASN A 196 11.32 11.21 -0.26
N ARG A 197 11.09 9.91 -0.06
CA ARG A 197 10.59 9.00 -1.08
C ARG A 197 9.16 9.37 -1.50
N LEU A 198 8.34 9.82 -0.56
CA LEU A 198 6.99 10.30 -0.83
C LEU A 198 7.04 11.53 -1.73
N LEU A 199 7.86 12.52 -1.37
CA LEU A 199 8.07 13.71 -2.20
C LEU A 199 8.51 13.33 -3.62
N LYS A 200 9.51 12.47 -3.76
CA LYS A 200 10.00 12.01 -5.07
C LYS A 200 8.91 11.32 -5.90
N LEU A 201 8.08 10.49 -5.26
CA LEU A 201 6.94 9.85 -5.92
C LEU A 201 5.89 10.86 -6.39
N LEU A 202 5.48 11.79 -5.52
CA LEU A 202 4.46 12.77 -5.85
C LEU A 202 4.92 13.77 -6.92
N LEU A 203 6.21 14.12 -6.95
CA LEU A 203 6.78 14.97 -8.01
C LEU A 203 6.65 14.28 -9.38
N GLU A 204 7.04 13.01 -9.47
CA GLU A 204 6.94 12.23 -10.71
C GLU A 204 5.49 12.12 -11.19
N ILE A 205 4.56 11.86 -10.27
CA ILE A 205 3.13 11.81 -10.57
C ILE A 205 2.63 13.15 -11.10
N ASN A 206 2.96 14.26 -10.43
CA ASN A 206 2.56 15.60 -10.85
C ASN A 206 3.01 15.93 -12.28
N LEU A 207 4.21 15.49 -12.68
CA LEU A 207 4.74 15.70 -14.03
C LEU A 207 3.96 14.96 -15.12
N LYS A 208 3.42 13.77 -14.81
CA LYS A 208 2.76 12.90 -15.81
C LYS A 208 1.25 12.90 -15.73
N PHE A 209 0.66 13.36 -14.63
CA PHE A 209 -0.75 13.19 -14.31
C PHE A 209 -1.70 13.61 -15.43
N ARG A 210 -1.45 14.77 -16.05
CA ARG A 210 -2.34 15.33 -17.10
C ARG A 210 -2.34 14.51 -18.39
N SER A 211 -1.27 13.78 -18.67
CA SER A 211 -1.11 12.99 -19.89
C SER A 211 -1.65 11.56 -19.75
N LEU A 212 -1.96 11.12 -18.54
CA LEU A 212 -2.49 9.78 -18.30
C LEU A 212 -3.92 9.61 -18.81
N LYS A 213 -4.29 8.38 -19.14
CA LYS A 213 -5.66 8.00 -19.50
C LYS A 213 -6.50 7.63 -18.28
N LYS A 214 -7.83 7.61 -18.47
CA LYS A 214 -8.81 7.33 -17.42
C LYS A 214 -8.51 6.08 -16.57
N ASN A 215 -8.16 4.95 -17.20
CA ASN A 215 -7.86 3.71 -16.47
C ASN A 215 -6.57 3.83 -15.65
N ALA A 216 -5.54 4.48 -16.21
CA ALA A 216 -4.29 4.77 -15.51
C ALA A 216 -4.53 5.70 -14.31
N HIS A 217 -5.38 6.73 -14.45
CA HIS A 217 -5.78 7.58 -13.31
C HIS A 217 -6.40 6.73 -12.21
N TYR A 218 -7.40 5.92 -12.52
CA TYR A 218 -8.11 5.13 -11.51
C TYR A 218 -7.14 4.29 -10.66
N ILE A 219 -6.25 3.54 -11.32
CA ILE A 219 -5.31 2.65 -10.65
C ILE A 219 -4.25 3.46 -9.90
N LEU A 220 -3.70 4.51 -10.52
CA LEU A 220 -2.71 5.37 -9.88
C LEU A 220 -3.24 5.98 -8.60
N LEU A 221 -4.43 6.58 -8.62
CA LEU A 221 -4.98 7.30 -7.48
C LEU A 221 -5.23 6.39 -6.28
N ASN A 222 -5.80 5.22 -6.52
CA ASN A 222 -5.99 4.21 -5.48
C ASN A 222 -4.66 3.76 -4.85
N ASN A 223 -3.61 3.59 -5.65
CA ASN A 223 -2.30 3.16 -5.14
C ASN A 223 -1.56 4.29 -4.39
N VAL A 224 -1.68 5.54 -4.85
CA VAL A 224 -1.07 6.70 -4.19
C VAL A 224 -1.73 6.98 -2.84
N GLU A 225 -3.06 6.86 -2.77
CA GLU A 225 -3.81 6.96 -1.51
C GLU A 225 -3.29 5.95 -0.49
N LYS A 226 -3.15 4.68 -0.89
CA LYS A 226 -2.59 3.64 -0.02
C LYS A 226 -1.14 3.90 0.36
N ALA A 227 -0.31 4.41 -0.55
CA ALA A 227 1.09 4.73 -0.25
C ALA A 227 1.22 5.83 0.81
N ILE A 228 0.43 6.90 0.71
CA ILE A 228 0.41 7.97 1.73
C ILE A 228 -0.07 7.40 3.07
N TRP A 229 -1.13 6.60 3.04
CA TRP A 229 -1.67 5.98 4.26
C TRP A 229 -0.65 5.05 4.93
N ASN A 230 0.00 4.20 4.14
CA ASN A 230 1.02 3.28 4.62
C ASN A 230 2.23 4.01 5.20
N TRP A 231 2.62 5.18 4.65
CA TRP A 231 3.65 6.03 5.25
C TRP A 231 3.22 6.53 6.63
N ILE A 232 1.99 7.02 6.80
CA ILE A 232 1.46 7.46 8.10
C ILE A 232 1.48 6.30 9.13
N GLU A 233 1.08 5.10 8.73
CA GLU A 233 1.04 3.93 9.62
C GLU A 233 2.44 3.38 9.95
N THR A 234 3.36 3.40 8.98
CA THR A 234 4.72 2.87 9.13
C THR A 234 5.62 3.84 9.89
N TYR A 235 5.47 5.14 9.64
CA TYR A 235 6.30 6.22 10.18
C TYR A 235 5.46 7.29 10.87
N PRO A 236 4.70 6.94 11.93
CA PRO A 236 3.79 7.88 12.59
C PRO A 236 4.51 9.07 13.22
N GLN A 237 5.78 8.89 13.63
CA GLN A 237 6.61 9.99 14.15
C GLN A 237 6.97 10.99 13.06
N GLU A 238 7.29 10.53 11.83
CA GLU A 238 7.55 11.44 10.70
C GLU A 238 6.30 12.29 10.38
N PHE A 239 5.12 11.67 10.40
CA PHE A 239 3.87 12.40 10.18
C PHE A 239 3.61 13.43 11.28
N MET A 240 3.78 13.06 12.55
CA MET A 240 3.62 13.98 13.68
C MET A 240 4.61 15.16 13.60
N GLU A 241 5.89 14.89 13.33
CA GLU A 241 6.92 15.92 13.17
C GLU A 241 6.63 16.83 11.98
N TYR A 242 6.15 16.26 10.86
CA TYR A 242 5.76 17.03 9.68
C TYR A 242 4.64 18.03 9.95
N GLN A 243 3.65 17.66 10.78
CA GLN A 243 2.59 18.59 11.16
C GLN A 243 3.12 19.78 11.95
N CYS A 244 4.13 19.58 12.81
CA CYS A 244 4.78 20.66 13.54
C CYS A 244 5.74 21.49 12.67
N ARG A 245 6.44 20.85 11.73
CA ARG A 245 7.44 21.48 10.86
C ARG A 245 7.25 21.03 9.41
N PRO A 246 6.28 21.61 8.69
CA PRO A 246 5.98 21.18 7.33
C PRO A 246 7.15 21.43 6.38
N ASN A 247 7.46 20.45 5.56
CA ASN A 247 8.35 20.63 4.41
C ASN A 247 7.57 21.38 3.30
N GLU A 248 8.05 22.56 2.91
CA GLU A 248 7.37 23.42 1.93
C GLU A 248 7.31 22.80 0.53
N GLU A 249 8.35 22.07 0.11
CA GLU A 249 8.39 21.41 -1.19
C GLU A 249 7.34 20.29 -1.28
N LEU A 250 7.21 19.49 -0.21
CA LEU A 250 6.16 18.47 -0.11
C LEU A 250 4.76 19.10 -0.07
N SER A 251 4.57 20.16 0.72
CA SER A 251 3.30 20.90 0.78
C SER A 251 2.91 21.44 -0.60
N ASP A 252 3.84 22.05 -1.34
CA ASP A 252 3.61 22.55 -2.69
C ASP A 252 3.32 21.42 -3.69
N CYS A 253 3.98 20.27 -3.53
CA CYS A 253 3.75 19.09 -4.35
C CYS A 253 2.33 18.52 -4.13
N CYS A 254 1.89 18.43 -2.87
CA CYS A 254 0.55 18.01 -2.48
C CYS A 254 -0.52 19.04 -2.94
N ASP A 255 -0.25 20.34 -2.81
CA ASP A 255 -1.11 21.42 -3.29
C ASP A 255 -1.38 21.30 -4.79
N LYS A 256 -0.31 21.11 -5.59
CA LYS A 256 -0.42 20.93 -7.04
C LYS A 256 -1.19 19.67 -7.42
N LEU A 257 -0.93 18.55 -6.75
CA LEU A 257 -1.65 17.31 -7.03
C LEU A 257 -3.13 17.44 -6.65
N PHE A 258 -3.45 18.11 -5.54
CA PHE A 258 -4.83 18.40 -5.16
C PHE A 258 -5.56 19.17 -6.28
N GLU A 259 -4.95 20.24 -6.82
CA GLU A 259 -5.55 21.01 -7.92
C GLU A 259 -5.75 20.16 -9.19
N HIS A 260 -4.80 19.26 -9.49
CA HIS A 260 -4.96 18.30 -10.58
C HIS A 260 -6.16 17.36 -10.37
N LEU A 261 -6.35 16.86 -9.15
CA LEU A 261 -7.48 16.00 -8.80
C LEU A 261 -8.82 16.73 -8.86
N ASP A 262 -8.87 17.97 -8.36
CA ASP A 262 -10.07 18.80 -8.36
C ASP A 262 -10.54 19.06 -9.79
N LEU A 263 -9.63 19.49 -10.67
CA LEU A 263 -9.90 19.67 -12.10
C LEU A 263 -10.30 18.35 -12.79
N TYR A 264 -9.65 17.24 -12.45
CA TYR A 264 -9.98 15.93 -13.03
C TYR A 264 -11.41 15.48 -12.66
N ALA A 265 -11.84 15.74 -11.43
CA ALA A 265 -13.15 15.37 -10.91
C ALA A 265 -14.24 16.41 -11.15
N GLU A 266 -13.88 17.57 -11.72
CA GLU A 266 -14.80 18.67 -12.02
C GLU A 266 -15.98 18.15 -12.85
N ASN A 267 -17.20 18.50 -12.43
CA ASN A 267 -18.46 18.08 -13.06
C ASN A 267 -18.70 16.57 -13.19
N ASN A 268 -17.93 15.70 -12.50
CA ASN A 268 -18.10 14.26 -12.57
C ASN A 268 -18.18 13.59 -11.20
N ASN A 269 -19.40 13.33 -10.73
CA ASN A 269 -19.64 12.69 -9.43
C ASN A 269 -18.98 11.31 -9.29
N LYS A 270 -18.88 10.53 -10.37
CA LYS A 270 -18.18 9.24 -10.31
C LYS A 270 -16.69 9.42 -10.03
N ARG A 271 -16.05 10.42 -10.63
CA ARG A 271 -14.64 10.75 -10.35
C ARG A 271 -14.45 11.31 -8.95
N LYS A 272 -15.35 12.19 -8.50
CA LYS A 272 -15.38 12.71 -7.12
C LYS A 272 -15.31 11.59 -6.09
N ASN A 273 -16.14 10.55 -6.26
CA ASN A 273 -16.15 9.39 -5.36
C ASN A 273 -14.76 8.74 -5.17
N TYR A 274 -13.93 8.74 -6.21
CA TYR A 274 -12.60 8.13 -6.19
C TYR A 274 -11.50 9.07 -5.72
N VAL A 275 -11.63 10.39 -5.94
CA VAL A 275 -10.58 11.35 -5.60
C VAL A 275 -10.67 11.84 -4.15
N TRP A 276 -11.85 11.87 -3.54
CA TRP A 276 -12.04 12.46 -2.21
C TRP A 276 -11.15 11.85 -1.11
N PRO A 277 -11.01 10.51 -1.01
CA PRO A 277 -10.16 9.92 0.02
C PRO A 277 -8.68 10.30 -0.15
N LEU A 278 -8.19 10.49 -1.38
CA LEU A 278 -6.84 10.99 -1.61
C LEU A 278 -6.74 12.51 -1.38
N GLN A 279 -7.74 13.28 -1.81
CA GLN A 279 -7.77 14.74 -1.63
C GLN A 279 -7.70 15.15 -0.16
N ILE A 280 -8.37 14.42 0.74
CA ILE A 280 -8.23 14.72 2.18
C ILE A 280 -6.82 14.43 2.69
N LEU A 281 -6.18 13.33 2.26
CA LEU A 281 -4.80 13.02 2.65
C LEU A 281 -3.84 14.08 2.14
N LEU A 282 -3.98 14.51 0.88
CA LEU A 282 -3.16 15.60 0.33
C LEU A 282 -3.38 16.92 1.08
N LEU A 283 -4.61 17.22 1.49
CA LEU A 283 -4.91 18.42 2.27
C LEU A 283 -4.31 18.36 3.68
N LEU A 284 -4.31 17.20 4.32
CA LEU A 284 -3.62 16.97 5.60
C LEU A 284 -2.11 17.14 5.47
N LEU A 285 -1.54 16.94 4.27
CA LEU A 285 -0.14 17.22 3.96
C LEU A 285 0.13 18.69 3.58
N CYS A 286 -0.87 19.57 3.67
CA CYS A 286 -0.73 21.01 3.52
C CYS A 286 -1.17 21.75 4.80
N PRO A 287 -0.47 21.62 5.95
CA PRO A 287 -0.96 22.08 7.26
C PRO A 287 -1.29 23.57 7.30
N LYS A 288 -0.45 24.44 6.71
CA LYS A 288 -0.68 25.89 6.63
C LYS A 288 -1.97 26.24 5.87
N VAL A 289 -2.26 25.52 4.79
CA VAL A 289 -3.47 25.72 3.98
C VAL A 289 -4.71 25.25 4.75
N LEU A 290 -4.60 24.10 5.41
CA LEU A 290 -5.68 23.57 6.24
C LEU A 290 -5.98 24.50 7.42
N GLU A 291 -4.94 25.03 8.09
CA GLU A 291 -5.08 26.00 9.17
C GLU A 291 -5.81 27.25 8.72
N GLU A 292 -5.44 27.81 7.57
CA GLU A 292 -6.12 28.97 6.98
C GLU A 292 -7.61 28.68 6.70
N ILE A 293 -7.93 27.52 6.14
CA ILE A 293 -9.33 27.14 5.84
C ILE A 293 -10.15 26.99 7.13
N VAL A 294 -9.61 26.30 8.13
CA VAL A 294 -10.33 26.04 9.39
C VAL A 294 -10.51 27.33 10.20
N ASN A 295 -9.49 28.18 10.26
CA ASN A 295 -9.56 29.44 11.00
C ASN A 295 -10.43 30.50 10.30
N ALA A 296 -10.67 30.38 9.00
CA ALA A 296 -11.59 31.26 8.26
C ALA A 296 -13.03 31.19 8.80
N ASP A 297 -13.45 30.05 9.33
CA ASP A 297 -14.77 29.90 9.97
C ASP A 297 -14.87 30.71 11.28
N SER A 298 -13.73 31.06 11.89
CA SER A 298 -13.62 31.93 13.06
C SER A 298 -13.37 33.41 12.71
N GLY A 299 -13.47 33.78 11.43
CA GLY A 299 -13.29 35.16 10.95
C GLY A 299 -11.84 35.58 10.64
N ALA A 300 -10.90 34.63 10.60
CA ALA A 300 -9.53 34.90 10.19
C ALA A 300 -9.44 35.25 8.68
N PRO A 301 -8.38 35.96 8.24
CA PRO A 301 -8.14 36.23 6.83
C PRO A 301 -8.07 34.95 6.00
N PHE A 302 -8.71 34.94 4.83
CA PHE A 302 -8.81 33.78 3.95
C PHE A 302 -8.46 34.15 2.52
N SER A 303 -7.55 33.39 1.91
CA SER A 303 -7.12 33.56 0.53
C SER A 303 -8.10 32.90 -0.43
N SER A 304 -8.53 33.66 -1.45
CA SER A 304 -9.36 33.12 -2.54
C SER A 304 -8.67 31.97 -3.30
N ARG A 305 -7.34 31.87 -3.24
CA ARG A 305 -6.57 30.73 -3.80
C ARG A 305 -7.00 29.39 -3.20
N HIS A 306 -7.43 29.37 -1.94
CA HIS A 306 -7.81 28.14 -1.23
C HIS A 306 -9.32 27.85 -1.29
N GLN A 307 -10.09 28.61 -2.08
CA GLN A 307 -11.55 28.46 -2.19
C GLN A 307 -11.97 27.06 -2.65
N ARG A 308 -11.25 26.45 -3.60
CA ARG A 308 -11.56 25.09 -4.10
C ARG A 308 -11.40 24.03 -3.02
N LYS A 309 -10.33 24.13 -2.23
CA LYS A 309 -10.07 23.22 -1.08
C LYS A 309 -11.11 23.39 0.03
N ARG A 310 -11.52 24.63 0.32
CA ARG A 310 -12.64 24.89 1.23
C ARG A 310 -13.95 24.29 0.69
N ASN A 311 -14.26 24.52 -0.58
CA ASN A 311 -15.45 23.94 -1.23
C ASN A 311 -15.43 22.40 -1.19
N PHE A 312 -14.27 21.78 -1.35
CA PHE A 312 -14.10 20.34 -1.18
C PHE A 312 -14.52 19.88 0.22
N ILE A 313 -13.98 20.50 1.28
CA ILE A 313 -14.38 20.18 2.68
C ILE A 313 -15.89 20.33 2.86
N GLU A 314 -16.47 21.43 2.38
CA GLU A 314 -17.91 21.68 2.50
C GLU A 314 -18.76 20.66 1.72
N ASN A 315 -18.29 20.22 0.56
CA ASN A 315 -18.96 19.17 -0.20
C ASN A 315 -18.92 17.81 0.53
N VAL A 316 -17.78 17.46 1.12
CA VAL A 316 -17.63 16.24 1.93
C VAL A 316 -18.57 16.28 3.13
N LYS A 317 -18.58 17.39 3.90
CA LYS A 317 -19.49 17.61 5.03
C LYS A 317 -20.96 17.46 4.62
N LYS A 318 -21.38 18.14 3.55
CA LYS A 318 -22.75 18.06 3.04
C LYS A 318 -23.13 16.64 2.67
N SER A 319 -22.23 15.89 2.04
CA SER A 319 -22.48 14.51 1.61
C SER A 319 -22.60 13.47 2.72
N LEU A 320 -22.20 13.79 3.95
CA LEU A 320 -22.45 12.95 5.13
C LEU A 320 -23.92 13.00 5.59
N VAL A 321 -24.63 14.09 5.29
CA VAL A 321 -26.03 14.25 5.71
C VAL A 321 -26.92 13.31 4.88
N PRO A 322 -27.76 12.47 5.52
CA PRO A 322 -28.67 11.60 4.80
C PRO A 322 -29.55 12.38 3.81
N HIS A 323 -29.75 11.84 2.61
CA HIS A 323 -30.57 12.41 1.53
C HIS A 323 -30.05 13.68 0.83
N SER A 324 -28.86 14.20 1.17
CA SER A 324 -28.29 15.39 0.52
C SER A 324 -27.58 15.09 -0.82
N SER A 325 -27.04 13.89 -0.98
CA SER A 325 -26.22 13.49 -2.12
C SER A 325 -26.50 12.07 -2.62
N SER A 326 -25.89 11.70 -3.76
CA SER A 326 -25.98 10.34 -4.27
C SER A 326 -25.34 9.35 -3.29
N LYS A 327 -25.84 8.09 -3.28
CA LYS A 327 -25.33 7.04 -2.39
C LYS A 327 -23.81 6.89 -2.46
N GLN A 328 -23.25 6.91 -3.66
CA GLN A 328 -21.80 6.74 -3.87
C GLN A 328 -20.98 7.91 -3.33
N LEU A 329 -21.52 9.15 -3.40
CA LEU A 329 -20.86 10.32 -2.81
C LEU A 329 -20.91 10.25 -1.28
N THR A 330 -22.02 9.78 -0.72
CA THR A 330 -22.14 9.55 0.73
C THR A 330 -21.18 8.47 1.22
N GLU A 331 -21.05 7.35 0.49
CA GLU A 331 -20.05 6.30 0.78
C GLU A 331 -18.63 6.86 0.72
N SER A 332 -18.30 7.64 -0.32
CA SER A 332 -17.00 8.28 -0.46
C SER A 332 -16.72 9.31 0.64
N ALA A 333 -17.71 10.12 1.03
CA ALA A 333 -17.60 11.06 2.14
C ALA A 333 -17.34 10.33 3.46
N ALA A 334 -18.00 9.20 3.70
CA ALA A 334 -17.77 8.38 4.88
C ALA A 334 -16.32 7.86 4.92
N ILE A 335 -15.82 7.27 3.84
CA ILE A 335 -14.43 6.80 3.73
C ILE A 335 -13.44 7.95 3.98
N THR A 336 -13.69 9.09 3.34
CA THR A 336 -12.87 10.31 3.47
C THR A 336 -12.82 10.79 4.93
N CYS A 337 -13.96 10.82 5.62
CA CYS A 337 -14.03 11.27 7.00
C CYS A 337 -13.48 10.26 8.00
N VAL A 338 -13.59 8.95 7.75
CA VAL A 338 -12.93 7.92 8.55
C VAL A 338 -11.41 8.08 8.46
N LYS A 339 -10.85 8.31 7.26
CA LYS A 339 -9.42 8.59 7.09
C LYS A 339 -8.99 9.85 7.84
N LEU A 340 -9.77 10.93 7.77
CA LEU A 340 -9.53 12.14 8.54
C LEU A 340 -9.51 11.87 10.05
N CYS A 341 -10.51 11.14 10.56
CA CYS A 341 -10.56 10.76 11.97
C CYS A 341 -9.34 9.92 12.35
N LYS A 342 -9.03 8.87 11.58
CA LYS A 342 -7.89 7.99 11.83
C LYS A 342 -6.57 8.75 11.79
N ALA A 343 -6.37 9.66 10.83
CA ALA A 343 -5.17 10.48 10.71
C ALA A 343 -4.98 11.39 11.94
N SER A 344 -6.06 11.95 12.50
CA SER A 344 -5.99 12.77 13.70
C SER A 344 -5.46 12.00 14.93
N THR A 345 -5.59 10.67 14.96
CA THR A 345 -5.08 9.83 16.08
C THR A 345 -3.56 9.69 16.09
N TYR A 346 -2.88 10.09 15.03
CA TYR A 346 -1.41 10.08 14.93
C TYR A 346 -0.76 11.39 15.36
N ILE A 347 -1.56 12.39 15.75
CA ILE A 347 -1.11 13.71 16.19
C ILE A 347 -1.64 13.93 17.61
N ASN A 348 -0.99 14.78 18.39
CA ASN A 348 -1.47 15.12 19.72
C ASN A 348 -2.85 15.80 19.65
N ILE A 349 -3.89 15.10 20.09
CA ILE A 349 -5.29 15.59 20.13
C ILE A 349 -5.53 16.65 21.21
N LEU A 350 -4.60 16.79 22.17
CA LEU A 350 -4.68 17.79 23.24
C LEU A 350 -4.06 19.14 22.84
N ASP A 351 -3.37 19.20 21.70
CA ASP A 351 -2.82 20.45 21.18
C ASP A 351 -3.96 21.32 20.63
N SER A 352 -4.20 22.47 21.26
CA SER A 352 -5.24 23.41 20.85
C SER A 352 -5.00 24.03 19.48
N ASN A 353 -3.76 23.99 18.97
CA ASN A 353 -3.43 24.46 17.62
C ASN A 353 -3.66 23.37 16.55
N ASN A 354 -4.10 22.16 16.94
CA ASN A 354 -4.33 21.07 16.02
C ASN A 354 -5.62 21.29 15.21
N VAL A 355 -5.48 21.97 14.06
CA VAL A 355 -6.59 22.27 13.15
C VAL A 355 -7.21 21.02 12.51
N ILE A 356 -6.47 19.90 12.44
CA ILE A 356 -7.01 18.61 11.97
C ILE A 356 -8.07 18.12 12.94
N PHE A 357 -7.81 18.25 14.25
CA PHE A 357 -8.78 17.87 15.27
C PHE A 357 -10.02 18.77 15.25
N THR A 358 -9.87 20.08 15.05
CA THR A 358 -11.00 21.00 14.85
C THR A 358 -11.86 20.59 13.64
N LEU A 359 -11.22 20.21 12.53
CA LEU A 359 -11.95 19.70 11.36
C LEU A 359 -12.68 18.38 11.68
N VAL A 360 -12.05 17.46 12.41
CA VAL A 360 -12.70 16.21 12.86
C VAL A 360 -13.95 16.51 13.70
N GLN A 361 -13.90 17.45 14.63
CA GLN A 361 -15.06 17.82 15.46
C GLN A 361 -16.26 18.29 14.62
N SER A 362 -16.01 18.89 13.46
CA SER A 362 -17.07 19.34 12.55
C SER A 362 -17.76 18.24 11.73
N VAL A 363 -17.23 17.00 11.73
CA VAL A 363 -17.78 15.88 10.94
C VAL A 363 -18.09 14.63 11.76
N ILE A 364 -17.53 14.50 12.97
CA ILE A 364 -17.53 13.24 13.73
C ILE A 364 -18.95 12.81 14.11
N ASN A 365 -19.86 13.75 14.39
CA ASN A 365 -21.22 13.45 14.80
C ASN A 365 -22.06 12.92 13.64
N GLU A 366 -22.01 13.59 12.50
CA GLU A 366 -22.65 13.17 11.26
C GLU A 366 -22.13 11.81 10.80
N LEU A 367 -20.81 11.60 10.89
CA LEU A 367 -20.19 10.31 10.56
C LEU A 367 -20.68 9.18 11.47
N LYS A 368 -20.79 9.42 12.78
CA LYS A 368 -21.33 8.44 13.73
C LYS A 368 -22.77 8.08 13.41
N LEU A 369 -23.61 9.10 13.17
CA LEU A 369 -25.02 8.91 12.81
C LEU A 369 -25.17 8.11 11.52
N LEU A 370 -24.28 8.34 10.55
CA LEU A 370 -24.30 7.67 9.27
C LEU A 370 -23.90 6.19 9.36
N LEU A 371 -22.85 5.88 10.13
CA LEU A 371 -22.28 4.53 10.19
C LEU A 371 -22.93 3.61 11.25
N PHE A 372 -23.36 4.16 12.39
CA PHE A 372 -23.76 3.35 13.56
C PHE A 372 -25.25 3.42 13.93
N ASN A 373 -26.09 4.20 13.23
CA ASN A 373 -27.52 4.25 13.52
C ASN A 373 -28.30 3.05 12.93
N THR A 374 -29.47 2.75 13.49
CA THR A 374 -30.33 1.54 13.33
C THR A 374 -30.64 1.06 11.90
N LYS A 375 -30.35 1.85 10.86
CA LYS A 375 -30.33 1.41 9.47
C LYS A 375 -28.97 1.79 8.85
N PRO A 376 -27.91 1.00 9.09
CA PRO A 376 -26.59 1.30 8.55
C PRO A 376 -26.63 1.38 7.02
N LEU A 377 -25.64 2.06 6.43
CA LEU A 377 -25.44 2.17 4.98
C LEU A 377 -25.34 0.79 4.27
N ILE A 378 -25.11 -0.26 5.07
CA ILE A 378 -25.09 -1.68 4.71
C ILE A 378 -26.44 -2.10 4.12
N ARG A 379 -26.54 -2.09 2.79
CA ARG A 379 -27.70 -2.67 2.08
C ARG A 379 -27.35 -3.49 0.84
N SER A 380 -26.06 -3.62 0.50
CA SER A 380 -25.63 -4.49 -0.60
C SER A 380 -24.84 -5.68 -0.05
N PRO A 381 -25.30 -6.93 -0.22
CA PRO A 381 -24.56 -8.10 0.24
C PRO A 381 -23.16 -8.22 -0.39
N THR A 382 -22.93 -7.56 -1.53
CA THR A 382 -21.63 -7.48 -2.20
C THR A 382 -20.57 -6.63 -1.49
N ASN A 383 -20.94 -5.68 -0.62
CA ASN A 383 -19.99 -4.76 0.04
C ASN A 383 -19.92 -4.90 1.56
N LEU A 384 -20.62 -5.89 2.14
CA LEU A 384 -20.76 -6.05 3.58
C LEU A 384 -19.41 -6.07 4.33
N TYR A 385 -18.41 -6.78 3.79
CA TYR A 385 -17.08 -6.86 4.41
C TYR A 385 -16.40 -5.49 4.50
N ASN A 386 -16.37 -4.74 3.40
CA ASN A 386 -15.75 -3.41 3.34
C ASN A 386 -16.47 -2.41 4.24
N ASP A 387 -17.81 -2.50 4.32
CA ASP A 387 -18.61 -1.64 5.20
C ASP A 387 -18.28 -1.92 6.67
N VAL A 388 -18.14 -3.20 7.05
CA VAL A 388 -17.76 -3.60 8.42
C VAL A 388 -16.34 -3.16 8.75
N GLU A 389 -15.38 -3.33 7.84
CA GLU A 389 -14.00 -2.87 8.03
C GLU A 389 -13.95 -1.34 8.23
N LEU A 390 -14.68 -0.58 7.42
CA LEU A 390 -14.80 0.88 7.56
C LEU A 390 -15.43 1.28 8.91
N MET A 391 -16.46 0.57 9.36
CA MET A 391 -17.08 0.79 10.68
C MET A 391 -16.11 0.49 11.82
N ILE A 392 -15.31 -0.58 11.72
CA ILE A 392 -14.28 -0.92 12.71
C ILE A 392 -13.22 0.18 12.76
N GLU A 393 -12.72 0.63 11.61
CA GLU A 393 -11.73 1.70 11.54
C GLU A 393 -12.26 3.00 12.15
N CYS A 394 -13.51 3.36 11.83
CA CYS A 394 -14.19 4.52 12.39
C CYS A 394 -14.32 4.41 13.92
N PHE A 395 -14.78 3.26 14.40
CA PHE A 395 -14.97 3.01 15.83
C PHE A 395 -13.66 3.14 16.61
N VAL A 396 -12.59 2.49 16.14
CA VAL A 396 -11.26 2.56 16.76
C VAL A 396 -10.73 3.99 16.76
N SER A 397 -10.94 4.73 15.66
CA SER A 397 -10.52 6.12 15.55
C SER A 397 -11.25 7.00 16.57
N ILE A 398 -12.58 6.91 16.64
CA ILE A 398 -13.39 7.68 17.59
C ILE A 398 -13.04 7.34 19.04
N PHE A 399 -12.79 6.05 19.34
CA PHE A 399 -12.36 5.62 20.67
C PHE A 399 -11.05 6.30 21.10
N ARG A 400 -10.06 6.37 20.19
CA ARG A 400 -8.78 7.05 20.45
C ARG A 400 -8.94 8.56 20.62
N ILE A 401 -9.90 9.16 19.92
CA ILE A 401 -10.16 10.61 19.95
C ILE A 401 -10.96 11.02 21.20
N THR A 402 -12.00 10.25 21.55
CA THR A 402 -12.94 10.53 22.65
C THR A 402 -13.25 9.26 23.44
N PRO A 403 -12.34 8.80 24.33
CA PRO A 403 -12.51 7.53 25.04
C PRO A 403 -13.66 7.53 26.05
N HIS A 404 -14.07 8.71 26.55
CA HIS A 404 -15.00 8.83 27.68
C HIS A 404 -16.40 9.37 27.35
N ASN A 405 -16.67 9.77 26.10
CA ASN A 405 -17.90 10.52 25.76
C ASN A 405 -18.59 10.01 24.48
N ASN A 406 -18.85 8.70 24.40
CA ASN A 406 -19.35 8.11 23.17
C ASN A 406 -20.41 7.04 23.44
N GLU A 407 -21.69 7.42 23.30
CA GLU A 407 -22.82 6.48 23.47
C GLU A 407 -22.75 5.29 22.51
N ALA A 408 -22.13 5.46 21.34
CA ALA A 408 -21.86 4.37 20.40
C ALA A 408 -20.98 3.25 20.99
N LEU A 409 -20.12 3.54 21.99
CA LEU A 409 -19.32 2.53 22.70
C LEU A 409 -20.15 1.72 23.71
N LYS A 410 -21.35 2.20 24.10
CA LYS A 410 -22.22 1.49 25.06
C LYS A 410 -23.05 0.39 24.40
N VAL A 411 -23.07 0.34 23.07
CA VAL A 411 -23.86 -0.61 22.26
C VAL A 411 -23.05 -1.87 21.90
N CYS A 412 -21.72 -1.78 21.96
CA CYS A 412 -20.81 -2.93 21.87
C CYS A 412 -20.57 -3.52 23.26
#